data_AF-A0A536ATT0-F1
#
_entry.id   AF-A0A536ATT0-F1
#
_cell.length_a   1.000
_cell.length_b   1.000
_cell.length_c   1.000
_cell.angle_alpha   90.00
_cell.angle_beta   90.00
_cell.angle_gamma   90.00
#
_symmetry.space_group_name_H-M   'P 1'
#
loop_
_entity.id
_entity.type
_entity.pdbx_description
1 polymer ?
#
loop_
_entity_poly.entity_id
_entity_poly.type
_entity_poly.pdbx_seq_one_letter_code
_entity_poly.pdbx_strand_id
1 'polypeptide(L)' 'MTAEWLRERLRDWGNRPAVIWRDEETTYAEFLAATDSWHRELDAAAVGAGQVVALEGDYSPRACALLLA' A
#
# COMPACT_ATOMS: atom_id res chain seq x y z
N MET A 1 -3.05 -6.56 16.61
CA MET A 1 -4.05 -5.89 15.74
C MET A 1 -3.48 -5.90 14.34
N THR A 2 -4.09 -6.63 13.42
CA THR A 2 -3.55 -6.87 12.08
C THR A 2 -3.84 -5.69 11.16
N ALA A 3 -2.94 -5.43 10.20
CA ALA A 3 -3.12 -4.44 9.14
C ALA A 3 -4.39 -4.70 8.28
N GLU A 4 -4.93 -5.92 8.31
CA GLU A 4 -6.09 -6.32 7.51
C GLU A 4 -7.36 -5.52 7.81
N TRP A 5 -7.64 -5.20 9.08
CA TRP A 5 -8.80 -4.36 9.44
C TRP A 5 -8.73 -2.97 8.78
N LEU A 6 -7.52 -2.39 8.71
CA LEU A 6 -7.33 -1.09 8.09
C LEU A 6 -7.62 -1.20 6.59
N ARG A 7 -7.08 -2.20 5.90
CA ARG A 7 -7.32 -2.44 4.47
C ARG A 7 -8.80 -2.59 4.15
N GLU A 8 -9.54 -3.37 4.95
CA GLU A 8 -10.99 -3.48 4.83
C GLU A 8 -11.67 -2.12 4.95
N ARG A 9 -11.29 -1.31 5.94
CA ARG A 9 -11.84 0.03 6.12
C ARG A 9 -11.52 0.97 4.96
N LEU A 10 -10.32 0.90 4.39
CA LEU A 10 -9.92 1.72 3.25
C LEU A 10 -10.75 1.42 1.99
N ARG A 11 -11.18 0.15 1.80
CA ARG A 11 -12.02 -0.24 0.64
C ARG A 11 -13.35 0.52 0.60
N ASP A 12 -13.92 0.86 1.76
CA ASP A 12 -15.17 1.63 1.84
C ASP A 12 -15.10 3.01 1.18
N TRP A 13 -13.90 3.55 0.97
CA TRP A 13 -13.70 4.89 0.43
C TRP A 13 -13.48 4.93 -1.08
N GLY A 14 -13.20 3.79 -1.73
CA GLY A 14 -13.20 3.62 -3.18
C GLY A 14 -12.48 4.73 -3.94
N ASN A 15 -13.22 5.48 -4.76
CA ASN A 15 -12.68 6.54 -5.62
C ASN A 15 -12.41 7.87 -4.90
N ARG A 16 -12.51 7.91 -3.56
CA ARG A 16 -12.11 9.10 -2.80
C ARG A 16 -10.59 9.26 -2.84
N PRO A 17 -10.06 10.50 -2.85
CA PRO A 17 -8.63 10.73 -2.77
C PRO A 17 -8.04 10.15 -1.48
N ALA A 18 -6.96 9.38 -1.61
CA ALA A 18 -6.20 8.79 -0.51
C ALA A 18 -4.88 9.52 -0.28
N VAL A 19 -4.16 9.81 -1.37
CA VAL A 19 -2.86 10.48 -1.35
C VAL A 19 -2.84 11.54 -2.45
N ILE A 20 -2.35 12.73 -2.11
CA ILE A 20 -2.06 13.79 -3.08
C ILE A 20 -0.54 13.92 -3.16
N TRP A 21 0.02 13.78 -4.35
CA TRP A 21 1.46 13.89 -4.57
C TRP A 21 1.73 14.59 -5.89
N ARG A 22 2.50 15.69 -5.86
CA ARG A 22 2.79 16.54 -7.04
C ARG A 22 1.54 16.97 -7.80
N ASP A 23 0.53 17.43 -7.05
CA ASP A 23 -0.78 17.87 -7.58
C ASP A 23 -1.59 16.78 -8.30
N GLU A 24 -1.17 15.52 -8.21
CA GLU A 24 -1.92 14.35 -8.69
C GLU A 24 -2.58 13.61 -7.53
N GLU A 25 -3.83 13.21 -7.72
CA GLU A 25 -4.60 12.45 -6.76
C GLU A 25 -4.48 10.95 -7.06
N THR A 26 -4.20 10.16 -6.03
CA THR A 26 -4.37 8.70 -6.04
C THR A 26 -5.55 8.35 -5.16
N THR A 27 -6.52 7.63 -5.70
CA THR A 27 -7.72 7.19 -4.97
C THR A 27 -7.42 6.02 -4.03
N TYR A 28 -8.31 5.76 -3.07
CA TYR A 28 -8.18 4.58 -2.20
C TYR A 28 -8.20 3.26 -2.98
N ALA A 29 -8.98 3.18 -4.06
CA ALA A 29 -9.01 2.02 -4.94
C ALA A 29 -7.66 1.77 -5.63
N GLU A 30 -7.05 2.81 -6.19
CA GLU A 30 -5.72 2.73 -6.83
C GLU A 30 -4.61 2.46 -5.81
N PHE A 31 -4.69 3.08 -4.63
CA PHE A 31 -3.75 2.88 -3.54
C PHE A 31 -3.76 1.42 -3.05
N LEU A 32 -4.95 0.85 -2.83
CA LEU A 32 -5.09 -0.56 -2.44
C LEU A 32 -4.65 -1.51 -3.54
N ALA A 33 -4.92 -1.20 -4.81
CA ALA A 33 -4.41 -1.99 -5.94
C ALA A 33 -2.87 -1.98 -5.99
N ALA A 34 -2.23 -0.85 -5.64
CA ALA A 34 -0.78 -0.77 -5.53
C ALA A 34 -0.25 -1.60 -4.33
N THR A 35 -0.94 -1.59 -3.18
CA THR A 35 -0.61 -2.46 -2.04
C THR A 35 -0.72 -3.94 -2.42
N ASP A 36 -1.79 -4.34 -3.11
CA ASP A 36 -1.95 -5.71 -3.59
C ASP A 36 -0.86 -6.12 -4.59
N SER A 37 -0.34 -5.17 -5.38
CA SER A 37 0.82 -5.41 -6.23
C SER A 37 2.07 -5.67 -5.43
N TRP A 38 2.30 -4.92 -4.35
CA TRP A 38 3.47 -5.13 -3.49
C TRP A 38 3.41 -6.44 -2.72
N HIS A 39 2.23 -6.87 -2.26
CA HIS A 39 2.08 -8.21 -1.68
C HIS A 39 2.56 -9.30 -2.64
N ARG A 40 2.19 -9.22 -3.94
CA ARG A 40 2.66 -10.20 -4.94
C ARG A 40 4.17 -10.17 -5.13
N GLU A 41 4.78 -8.98 -5.13
CA GLU A 41 6.25 -8.85 -5.25
C GLU A 41 6.98 -9.39 -4.01
N LEU A 42 6.45 -9.11 -2.80
CA LEU A 42 7.01 -9.62 -1.55
C LEU A 42 6.87 -11.14 -1.44
N ASP A 43 5.72 -11.69 -1.86
CA ASP A 43 5.50 -13.13 -1.96
C ASP A 43 6.48 -13.78 -2.96
N ALA A 44 6.68 -13.17 -4.12
CA ALA A 44 7.65 -13.64 -5.12
C ALA A 44 9.10 -13.58 -4.62
N ALA A 45 9.41 -12.62 -3.75
CA ALA A 45 10.69 -12.51 -3.06
C ALA A 45 10.80 -13.41 -1.80
N ALA A 46 9.78 -14.24 -1.52
CA ALA A 46 9.69 -15.12 -0.36
C ALA A 46 9.86 -14.39 0.98
N VAL A 47 9.35 -13.15 1.06
CA VAL A 47 9.29 -12.39 2.31
C VAL A 47 8.17 -12.95 3.19
N GLY A 48 8.54 -13.51 4.33
CA GLY A 48 7.63 -14.13 5.30
C GLY A 48 7.50 -13.33 6.60
N ALA A 49 6.54 -13.76 7.43
CA ALA A 49 6.30 -13.17 8.73
C ALA A 49 7.56 -13.19 9.62
N GLY A 50 7.83 -12.06 10.28
CA GLY A 50 8.96 -11.88 11.19
C GLY A 50 10.28 -11.47 10.52
N GLN A 51 10.33 -11.39 9.20
CA GLN A 51 11.48 -10.80 8.50
C GLN A 51 11.43 -9.26 8.54
N VAL A 52 12.61 -8.65 8.59
CA VAL A 52 12.76 -7.19 8.54
C VAL A 52 13.09 -6.80 7.10
N VAL A 53 12.30 -5.88 6.55
CA VAL A 53 12.47 -5.36 5.19
C VAL A 53 12.85 -3.89 5.26
N ALA A 54 13.91 -3.50 4.55
CA ALA A 54 14.26 -2.10 4.37
C ALA A 54 13.43 -1.52 3.21
N LEU A 55 12.81 -0.37 3.46
CA LEU A 55 12.02 0.36 2.48
C LEU A 55 12.82 1.58 2.05
N GLU A 56 13.17 1.64 0.77
CA GLU A 56 13.77 2.82 0.16
C GLU A 56 12.80 3.41 -0.87
N GLY A 57 12.42 4.67 -0.68
CA GLY A 57 11.48 5.36 -1.55
C GLY A 57 11.30 6.80 -1.13
N ASP A 58 10.67 7.57 -2.00
CA ASP A 58 10.14 8.89 -1.67
C ASP A 58 8.80 8.78 -0.92
N TYR A 59 8.18 9.91 -0.56
CA TYR A 59 6.84 9.93 0.03
C TYR A 59 5.72 9.77 -1.04
N SER A 60 5.99 9.03 -2.12
CA SER A 60 5.01 8.82 -3.20
C SER A 60 3.90 7.84 -2.78
N PRO A 61 2.76 7.84 -3.47
CA PRO A 61 1.67 6.88 -3.24
C PRO A 61 2.15 5.42 -3.29
N ARG A 62 3.10 5.10 -4.17
CA ARG A 62 3.64 3.74 -4.33
C ARG A 62 4.49 3.30 -3.13
N ALA A 63 5.28 4.20 -2.56
CA ALA A 63 6.09 3.91 -1.38
C ALA A 63 5.20 3.77 -0.13
N CYS A 64 4.20 4.64 0.02
CA CYS A 64 3.17 4.50 1.06
C CYS A 64 2.38 3.19 0.92
N ALA A 65 2.09 2.75 -0.31
CA ALA A 65 1.40 1.48 -0.55
C ALA A 65 2.25 0.27 -0.16
N LEU A 66 3.58 0.33 -0.35
CA LEU A 66 4.52 -0.70 0.08
C LEU A 66 4.64 -0.77 1.60
N LEU A 67 4.60 0.37 2.30
CA LEU A 67 4.60 0.40 3.76
C LEU A 67 3.38 -0.33 4.37
N LEU A 68 2.27 -0.40 3.63
CA LEU A 68 1.05 -1.08 4.05
C LEU A 68 1.00 -2.58 3.67
N ALA A 69 1.81 -3.01 2.69
CA ALA A 69 1.89 -4.39 2.24
C ALA A 69 2.66 -5.27 3.23
#